data_AF-A0A8S2KZE3-F1
#
_entry.id   AF-A0A8S2KZE3-F1
#
_cell.length_a   1.000
_cell.length_b   1.000
_cell.length_c   1.000
_cell.angle_alpha   90.00
_cell.angle_beta   90.00
_cell.angle_gamma   90.00
#
_symmetry.space_group_name_H-M   'P 1'
#
loop_
_entity.id
_entity.type
_entity.pdbx_description
1 polymer ?
#
loop_
_entity_poly.entity_id
_entity_poly.type
_entity_poly.pdbx_seq_one_letter_code
_entity_poly.pdbx_strand_id
1 'polypeptide(L)'
;MCRSYGDQFESLFKDKRDISSYLKKQLDLRNEQVFDLNDRLADLQQAKDYEKDLFEKKIQNLKEQYDLEIQNLGNENMLLKTRLVALEEFEYQRQTMEKTIDELKSLILKKEDAYKKALYHMEIALMFFKDRLKKEAIEYLNDLAIEFHHNAKNQLSNTIKRALHENFYLNNQFDYLSNQLEKIIEINKNYTADNQRLTRTIAIFEDVETQSGKKHIVTENIIQLLNEKLDKCKQQQNTVHEILVPVEKIEKESTKLSRNQENNSKQEKESTEIRNLEEENNLLKDIIDQAAISIADVVQLKIIKNSITINDQNENASTSNKSSTDDNQSELSVSYNKPVRHLFLVRHGQYQRRRTQSDGHLTVQGQNQAWYAANFLMSQLPDDVLFDSLTHSDMIRTRETATIIYKQLLSKKKIDIEYFSIDTDFREHNLLFTFLLEGNWHALKRDYFRLKKQSIKNANTTFEIIVAHRNIIGHCIELLTKIQPDKSIAFNTSVTHIIVNQTNVIVDYAYRHDFIPIDLLTMWEVYLPVGKYQIDEHKHAHITVNGVKGAQRKGCCVRLLISCFR
;
A
#
# COMPACT_ATOMS: atom_id res chain seq x y z
N MET A 1 -141.05 33.17 139.24
CA MET A 1 -140.92 33.22 137.75
C MET A 1 -139.48 33.50 137.28
N CYS A 2 -138.69 34.35 137.96
CA CYS A 2 -137.41 34.84 137.43
C CYS A 2 -136.26 33.84 137.15
N ARG A 3 -136.32 32.57 137.60
CA ARG A 3 -135.27 31.57 137.27
C ARG A 3 -135.43 30.98 135.87
N SER A 4 -136.64 30.57 135.49
CA SER A 4 -136.92 29.86 134.22
C SER A 4 -136.48 30.60 132.94
N TYR A 5 -136.43 31.92 132.95
CA TYR A 5 -135.94 32.71 131.80
C TYR A 5 -134.40 32.78 131.75
N GLY A 6 -133.73 32.72 132.91
CA GLY A 6 -132.26 32.59 132.97
C GLY A 6 -131.79 31.25 132.44
N ASP A 7 -132.44 30.16 132.87
CA ASP A 7 -132.11 28.79 132.46
C ASP A 7 -132.25 28.61 130.93
N GLN A 8 -133.32 29.17 130.34
CA GLN A 8 -133.54 29.18 128.87
C GLN A 8 -132.50 30.03 128.13
N PHE A 9 -132.15 31.21 128.67
CA PHE A 9 -131.13 32.08 128.07
C PHE A 9 -129.73 31.44 128.13
N GLU A 10 -129.41 30.74 129.22
CA GLU A 10 -128.14 30.02 129.36
C GLU A 10 -128.05 28.80 128.44
N SER A 11 -129.16 28.08 128.20
CA SER A 11 -129.24 27.05 127.14
C SER A 11 -128.92 27.67 125.79
N LEU A 12 -129.65 28.70 125.37
CA LEU A 12 -129.46 29.35 124.07
C LEU A 12 -128.05 29.93 123.89
N PHE A 13 -127.38 30.35 124.98
CA PHE A 13 -125.98 30.76 124.94
C PHE A 13 -124.99 29.60 124.79
N LYS A 14 -125.28 28.42 125.37
CA LYS A 14 -124.52 27.18 125.13
C LYS A 14 -124.74 26.70 123.70
N ASP A 15 -125.99 26.57 123.26
CA ASP A 15 -126.36 26.17 121.90
C ASP A 15 -125.67 27.07 120.85
N LYS A 16 -125.72 28.40 121.02
CA LYS A 16 -125.03 29.36 120.16
C LYS A 16 -123.50 29.22 120.20
N ARG A 17 -122.91 28.98 121.38
CA ARG A 17 -121.47 28.76 121.55
C ARG A 17 -121.03 27.48 120.87
N ASP A 18 -121.81 26.42 120.99
CA ASP A 18 -121.47 25.09 120.48
C ASP A 18 -121.66 25.04 118.96
N ILE A 19 -122.73 25.62 118.42
CA ILE A 19 -122.90 25.89 116.97
C ILE A 19 -121.73 26.73 116.45
N SER A 20 -121.32 27.80 117.15
CA SER A 20 -120.16 28.61 116.74
C SER A 20 -118.86 27.82 116.79
N SER A 21 -118.68 26.92 117.76
CA SER A 21 -117.49 26.06 117.86
C SER A 21 -117.45 25.00 116.76
N TYR A 22 -118.61 24.45 116.40
CA TYR A 22 -118.77 23.46 115.33
C TYR A 22 -118.51 24.11 113.96
N LEU A 23 -119.12 25.27 113.70
CA LEU A 23 -118.88 26.03 112.47
C LEU A 23 -117.44 26.49 112.33
N LYS A 24 -116.76 26.87 113.43
CA LYS A 24 -115.31 27.14 113.41
C LYS A 24 -114.53 25.89 113.04
N LYS A 25 -114.66 24.79 113.77
CA LYS A 25 -113.99 23.51 113.45
C LYS A 25 -114.25 23.05 112.02
N GLN A 26 -115.47 23.21 111.51
CA GLN A 26 -115.80 22.84 110.13
C GLN A 26 -115.19 23.80 109.10
N LEU A 27 -115.05 25.09 109.42
CA LEU A 27 -114.34 26.07 108.60
C LEU A 27 -112.82 25.83 108.63
N ASP A 28 -112.25 25.51 109.79
CA ASP A 28 -110.84 25.17 109.97
C ASP A 28 -110.48 23.90 109.17
N LEU A 29 -111.27 22.82 109.29
CA LEU A 29 -111.14 21.60 108.48
C LEU A 29 -111.31 21.84 106.97
N ARG A 30 -112.07 22.86 106.57
CA ARG A 30 -112.17 23.26 105.15
C ARG A 30 -110.98 24.10 104.71
N ASN A 31 -110.38 24.91 105.58
CA ASN A 31 -109.15 25.63 105.30
C ASN A 31 -107.96 24.67 105.16
N GLU A 32 -107.85 23.65 106.03
CA GLU A 32 -106.87 22.57 105.91
C GLU A 32 -107.03 21.82 104.58
N GLN A 33 -108.26 21.42 104.21
CA GLN A 33 -108.53 20.79 102.92
C GLN A 33 -108.22 21.71 101.71
N VAL A 34 -108.45 23.02 101.82
CA VAL A 34 -108.07 23.99 100.78
C VAL A 34 -106.54 24.14 100.70
N PHE A 35 -105.84 24.08 101.83
CA PHE A 35 -104.37 24.11 101.88
C PHE A 35 -103.78 22.85 101.21
N ASP A 36 -104.18 21.65 101.63
CA ASP A 36 -103.74 20.37 101.04
C ASP A 36 -104.01 20.31 99.52
N LEU A 37 -105.16 20.84 99.08
CA LEU A 37 -105.51 20.90 97.66
C LEU A 37 -104.69 21.95 96.90
N ASN A 38 -104.32 23.07 97.51
CA ASN A 38 -103.47 24.10 96.90
C ASN A 38 -102.02 23.61 96.77
N ASP A 39 -101.44 22.99 97.80
CA ASP A 39 -100.08 22.43 97.76
C ASP A 39 -100.00 21.34 96.70
N ARG A 40 -100.97 20.40 96.68
CA ARG A 40 -101.04 19.37 95.63
C ARG A 40 -101.25 19.96 94.23
N LEU A 41 -101.94 21.09 94.11
CA LEU A 41 -102.11 21.79 92.83
C LEU A 41 -100.80 22.47 92.39
N ALA A 42 -100.02 23.02 93.32
CA ALA A 42 -98.70 23.58 93.06
C ALA A 42 -97.68 22.50 92.64
N ASP A 43 -97.67 21.34 93.30
CA ASP A 43 -96.85 20.18 92.90
C ASP A 43 -97.21 19.71 91.48
N LEU A 44 -98.51 19.60 91.18
CA LEU A 44 -98.99 19.21 89.84
C LEU A 44 -98.69 20.28 88.78
N GLN A 45 -98.63 21.56 89.13
CA GLN A 45 -98.15 22.62 88.23
C GLN A 45 -96.65 22.48 87.97
N GLN A 46 -95.82 22.31 89.00
CA GLN A 46 -94.37 22.14 88.86
C GLN A 46 -94.02 20.90 88.02
N ALA A 47 -94.68 19.76 88.28
CA ALA A 47 -94.49 18.53 87.51
C ALA A 47 -94.89 18.72 86.03
N LYS A 48 -96.04 19.35 85.77
CA LYS A 48 -96.52 19.65 84.42
C LYS A 48 -95.56 20.58 83.66
N ASP A 49 -95.04 21.60 84.32
CA ASP A 49 -94.16 22.59 83.69
C ASP A 49 -92.77 22.01 83.45
N TYR A 50 -92.26 21.15 84.35
CA TYR A 50 -91.07 20.33 84.10
C TYR A 50 -91.25 19.36 82.92
N GLU A 51 -92.42 18.73 82.77
CA GLU A 51 -92.72 17.91 81.59
C GLU A 51 -92.72 18.73 80.29
N LYS A 52 -93.34 19.92 80.27
CA LYS A 52 -93.26 20.84 79.12
C LYS A 52 -91.81 21.12 78.75
N ASP A 53 -90.99 21.53 79.72
CA ASP A 53 -89.58 21.83 79.56
C ASP A 53 -88.81 20.68 78.90
N LEU A 54 -89.11 19.43 79.28
CA LEU A 54 -88.53 18.24 78.67
C LEU A 54 -89.04 17.98 77.25
N PHE A 55 -90.32 18.24 76.96
CA PHE A 55 -90.86 18.10 75.61
C PHE A 55 -90.38 19.21 74.66
N GLU A 56 -90.28 20.46 75.13
CA GLU A 56 -89.74 21.59 74.36
C GLU A 56 -88.27 21.36 74.01
N LYS A 57 -87.44 20.91 74.96
CA LYS A 57 -86.04 20.51 74.70
C LYS A 57 -85.94 19.34 73.70
N LYS A 58 -86.83 18.34 73.77
CA LYS A 58 -86.88 17.26 72.76
C LYS A 58 -87.27 17.77 71.37
N ILE A 59 -88.26 18.67 71.29
CA ILE A 59 -88.71 19.29 70.04
C ILE A 59 -87.61 20.17 69.44
N GLN A 60 -86.86 20.92 70.25
CA GLN A 60 -85.71 21.70 69.81
C GLN A 60 -84.61 20.79 69.27
N ASN A 61 -84.17 19.78 70.04
CA ASN A 61 -83.12 18.85 69.60
C ASN A 61 -83.49 18.13 68.28
N LEU A 62 -84.76 17.76 68.10
CA LEU A 62 -85.23 17.15 66.84
C LEU A 62 -85.23 18.15 65.67
N LYS A 63 -85.62 19.41 65.88
CA LYS A 63 -85.52 20.45 64.86
C LYS A 63 -84.07 20.67 64.44
N GLU A 64 -83.16 20.83 65.40
CA GLU A 64 -81.73 21.02 65.14
C GLU A 64 -81.13 19.83 64.37
N GLN A 65 -81.55 18.59 64.68
CA GLN A 65 -81.16 17.39 63.91
C GLN A 65 -81.68 17.43 62.46
N TYR A 66 -82.95 17.76 62.24
CA TYR A 66 -83.51 17.87 60.89
C TYR A 66 -82.93 19.03 60.10
N ASP A 67 -82.66 20.19 60.72
CA ASP A 67 -82.03 21.33 60.06
C ASP A 67 -80.59 21.00 59.62
N LEU A 68 -79.85 20.23 60.43
CA LEU A 68 -78.54 19.68 60.04
C LEU A 68 -78.64 18.65 58.91
N GLU A 69 -79.64 17.76 58.94
CA GLU A 69 -79.88 16.79 57.86
C GLU A 69 -80.25 17.49 56.53
N ILE A 70 -81.10 18.50 56.58
CA ILE A 70 -81.48 19.35 55.43
C ILE A 70 -80.26 20.08 54.87
N GLN A 71 -79.38 20.63 55.72
CA GLN A 71 -78.13 21.26 55.29
C GLN A 71 -77.17 20.23 54.64
N ASN A 72 -77.01 19.05 55.23
CA ASN A 72 -76.16 17.99 54.67
C ASN A 72 -76.66 17.51 53.30
N LEU A 73 -77.96 17.22 53.16
CA LEU A 73 -78.58 16.84 51.89
C LEU A 73 -78.54 17.98 50.87
N GLY A 74 -78.68 19.23 51.30
CA GLY A 74 -78.51 20.42 50.44
C GLY A 74 -77.10 20.54 49.88
N ASN A 75 -76.09 20.34 50.73
CA ASN A 75 -74.67 20.35 50.36
C ASN A 75 -74.33 19.19 49.40
N GLU A 76 -74.83 17.98 49.66
CA GLU A 76 -74.65 16.84 48.76
C GLU A 76 -75.33 17.08 47.40
N ASN A 77 -76.57 17.58 47.39
CA ASN A 77 -77.30 17.91 46.16
C ASN A 77 -76.57 18.98 45.33
N MET A 78 -75.97 19.99 45.98
CA MET A 78 -75.13 20.99 45.34
C MET A 78 -73.85 20.38 44.76
N LEU A 79 -73.16 19.49 45.49
CA LEU A 79 -71.97 18.78 45.01
C LEU A 79 -72.29 17.84 43.83
N LEU A 80 -73.43 17.16 43.86
CA LEU A 80 -73.88 16.31 42.75
C LEU A 80 -74.20 17.16 41.50
N LYS A 81 -74.79 18.35 41.66
CA LYS A 81 -75.00 19.30 40.56
C LYS A 81 -73.69 19.80 39.94
N THR A 82 -72.68 20.15 40.75
CA THR A 82 -71.38 20.60 40.19
C THR A 82 -70.65 19.47 39.48
N ARG A 83 -70.73 18.22 39.99
CA ARG A 83 -70.22 17.03 39.30
C ARG A 83 -70.95 16.73 37.99
N LEU A 84 -72.28 16.91 37.95
CA LEU A 84 -73.10 16.72 36.74
C LEU A 84 -72.69 17.71 35.64
N VAL A 85 -72.57 19.00 35.96
CA VAL A 85 -72.13 20.02 34.98
C VAL A 85 -70.72 19.72 34.45
N ALA A 86 -69.80 19.26 35.30
CA ALA A 86 -68.45 18.88 34.87
C ALA A 86 -68.45 17.62 33.96
N LEU A 87 -69.40 16.70 34.15
CA LEU A 87 -69.58 15.54 33.26
C LEU A 87 -70.19 15.95 31.92
N GLU A 88 -71.18 16.86 31.90
CA GLU A 88 -71.77 17.40 30.67
C GLU A 88 -70.73 18.16 29.83
N GLU A 89 -69.86 18.96 30.47
CA GLU A 89 -68.75 19.62 29.79
C GLU A 89 -67.74 18.60 29.22
N PHE A 90 -67.38 17.57 30.00
CA PHE A 90 -66.49 16.50 29.53
C PHE A 90 -67.08 15.72 28.34
N GLU A 91 -68.39 15.43 28.35
CA GLU A 91 -69.08 14.80 27.22
C GLU A 91 -69.04 15.69 25.96
N TYR A 92 -69.27 17.00 26.10
CA TYR A 92 -69.15 17.94 24.98
C TYR A 92 -67.72 18.00 24.43
N GLN A 93 -66.72 18.13 25.30
CA GLN A 93 -65.31 18.11 24.92
C GLN A 93 -64.97 16.79 24.20
N ARG A 94 -65.40 15.63 24.72
CA ARG A 94 -65.20 14.33 24.08
C ARG A 94 -65.78 14.29 22.65
N GLN A 95 -67.02 14.74 22.46
CA GLN A 95 -67.66 14.76 21.14
C GLN A 95 -66.96 15.69 20.12
N THR A 96 -66.37 16.81 20.57
CA THR A 96 -65.59 17.69 19.69
C THR A 96 -64.23 17.08 19.31
N MET A 97 -63.58 16.37 20.24
CA MET A 97 -62.36 15.61 19.97
C MET A 97 -62.62 14.41 19.03
N GLU A 98 -63.72 13.68 19.22
CA GLU A 98 -64.14 12.58 18.32
C GLU A 98 -64.32 13.09 16.88
N LYS A 99 -65.01 14.23 16.68
CA LYS A 99 -65.21 14.86 15.36
C LYS A 99 -63.90 15.28 14.69
N THR A 100 -63.03 15.98 15.42
CA THR A 100 -61.72 16.43 14.86
C THR A 100 -60.81 15.24 14.54
N ILE A 101 -60.86 14.16 15.33
CA ILE A 101 -60.16 12.91 15.04
C ILE A 101 -60.66 12.28 13.73
N ASP A 102 -61.97 12.25 13.47
CA ASP A 102 -62.53 11.70 12.22
C ASP A 102 -62.28 12.59 11.00
N GLU A 103 -62.30 13.91 11.16
CA GLU A 103 -61.85 14.85 10.12
C GLU A 103 -60.39 14.60 9.74
N LEU A 104 -59.50 14.45 10.72
CA LEU A 104 -58.08 14.14 10.54
C LEU A 104 -57.87 12.78 9.87
N LYS A 105 -58.59 11.72 10.27
CA LYS A 105 -58.59 10.42 9.55
C LYS A 105 -58.97 10.61 8.07
N SER A 106 -60.01 11.40 7.79
CA SER A 106 -60.44 11.66 6.40
C SER A 106 -59.37 12.40 5.59
N LEU A 107 -58.63 13.32 6.22
CA LEU A 107 -57.54 14.06 5.60
C LEU A 107 -56.32 13.17 5.33
N ILE A 108 -55.97 12.28 6.27
CA ILE A 108 -54.90 11.29 6.08
C ILE A 108 -55.20 10.39 4.89
N LEU A 109 -56.39 9.80 4.80
CA LEU A 109 -56.80 8.96 3.66
C LEU A 109 -56.72 9.71 2.32
N LYS A 110 -57.22 10.95 2.25
CA LYS A 110 -57.12 11.81 1.06
C LYS A 110 -55.66 12.11 0.67
N LYS A 111 -54.77 12.29 1.65
CA LYS A 111 -53.33 12.52 1.42
C LYS A 111 -52.63 11.25 0.96
N GLU A 112 -52.90 10.11 1.57
CA GLU A 112 -52.38 8.81 1.13
C GLU A 112 -52.73 8.52 -0.33
N ASP A 113 -53.97 8.72 -0.74
CA ASP A 113 -54.39 8.46 -2.13
C ASP A 113 -53.81 9.46 -3.12
N ALA A 114 -53.53 10.70 -2.69
CA ALA A 114 -52.73 11.65 -3.47
C ALA A 114 -51.27 11.18 -3.61
N TYR A 115 -50.64 10.68 -2.53
CA TYR A 115 -49.28 10.14 -2.58
C TYR A 115 -49.18 8.86 -3.42
N LYS A 116 -50.15 7.93 -3.34
CA LYS A 116 -50.23 6.73 -4.18
C LYS A 116 -50.27 7.10 -5.67
N LYS A 117 -51.09 8.10 -6.04
CA LYS A 117 -51.17 8.63 -7.42
C LYS A 117 -49.86 9.32 -7.85
N ALA A 118 -49.27 10.15 -6.99
CA ALA A 118 -48.00 10.82 -7.28
C ALA A 118 -46.85 9.82 -7.49
N LEU A 119 -46.77 8.77 -6.66
CA LEU A 119 -45.82 7.67 -6.82
C LEU A 119 -46.01 6.95 -8.16
N TYR A 120 -47.25 6.56 -8.50
CA TYR A 120 -47.55 5.90 -9.79
C TYR A 120 -47.11 6.73 -11.01
N HIS A 121 -47.39 8.04 -11.01
CA HIS A 121 -46.92 8.94 -12.06
C HIS A 121 -45.38 9.07 -12.09
N MET A 122 -44.73 9.10 -10.93
CA MET A 122 -43.26 9.15 -10.82
C MET A 122 -42.61 7.83 -11.28
N GLU A 123 -43.18 6.68 -10.97
CA GLU A 123 -42.72 5.36 -11.41
C GLU A 123 -42.81 5.21 -12.94
N ILE A 124 -43.92 5.66 -13.54
CA ILE A 124 -44.07 5.72 -15.00
C ILE A 124 -43.01 6.63 -15.63
N ALA A 125 -42.81 7.84 -15.09
CA ALA A 125 -41.79 8.76 -15.59
C ALA A 125 -40.37 8.14 -15.50
N LEU A 126 -40.02 7.54 -14.37
CA LEU A 126 -38.74 6.85 -14.16
C LEU A 126 -38.56 5.64 -15.09
N MET A 127 -39.64 4.90 -15.41
CA MET A 127 -39.60 3.83 -16.39
C MET A 127 -39.26 4.37 -17.79
N PHE A 128 -39.94 5.43 -18.23
CA PHE A 128 -39.65 6.07 -19.52
C PHE A 128 -38.22 6.65 -19.58
N PHE A 129 -37.75 7.34 -18.55
CA PHE A 129 -36.36 7.83 -18.51
C PHE A 129 -35.35 6.69 -18.55
N LYS A 130 -35.57 5.60 -17.79
CA LYS A 130 -34.72 4.41 -17.80
C LYS A 130 -34.65 3.77 -19.19
N ASP A 131 -35.77 3.67 -19.88
CA ASP A 131 -35.82 3.05 -21.21
C ASP A 131 -35.31 3.97 -22.33
N ARG A 132 -35.36 5.29 -22.14
CA ARG A 132 -34.67 6.27 -23.00
C ARG A 132 -33.15 6.17 -22.83
N LEU A 133 -32.65 6.19 -21.59
CA LEU A 133 -31.22 6.03 -21.26
C LEU A 133 -30.65 4.69 -21.76
N LYS A 134 -31.43 3.61 -21.76
CA LYS A 134 -31.02 2.34 -22.39
C LYS A 134 -30.78 2.49 -23.89
N LYS A 135 -31.65 3.21 -24.62
CA LYS A 135 -31.51 3.42 -26.06
C LYS A 135 -30.28 4.27 -26.37
N GLU A 136 -30.16 5.41 -25.70
CA GLU A 136 -28.98 6.30 -25.78
C GLU A 136 -27.66 5.53 -25.52
N ALA A 137 -27.65 4.63 -24.52
CA ALA A 137 -26.48 3.80 -24.22
C ALA A 137 -26.22 2.68 -25.24
N ILE A 138 -27.25 2.13 -25.89
CA ILE A 138 -27.11 1.13 -26.96
C ILE A 138 -26.62 1.80 -28.25
N GLU A 139 -27.15 2.98 -28.57
CA GLU A 139 -26.73 3.80 -29.70
C GLU A 139 -25.25 4.18 -29.57
N TYR A 140 -24.83 4.73 -28.42
CA TYR A 140 -23.43 5.03 -28.15
C TYR A 140 -22.50 3.80 -28.19
N LEU A 141 -22.97 2.63 -27.72
CA LEU A 141 -22.20 1.38 -27.83
C LEU A 141 -22.06 0.87 -29.27
N ASN A 142 -23.07 1.10 -30.12
CA ASN A 142 -22.99 0.78 -31.55
C ASN A 142 -22.00 1.71 -32.26
N ASP A 143 -22.04 3.02 -31.97
CA ASP A 143 -21.10 4.01 -32.53
C ASP A 143 -19.66 3.69 -32.11
N LEU A 144 -19.44 3.41 -30.82
CA LEU A 144 -18.12 2.98 -30.31
C LEU A 144 -17.64 1.66 -30.95
N ALA A 145 -18.55 0.72 -31.25
CA ALA A 145 -18.21 -0.50 -31.97
C ALA A 145 -17.84 -0.22 -33.44
N ILE A 146 -18.52 0.71 -34.11
CA ILE A 146 -18.18 1.16 -35.47
C ILE A 146 -16.81 1.83 -35.48
N GLU A 147 -16.53 2.74 -34.54
CA GLU A 147 -15.21 3.35 -34.37
C GLU A 147 -14.13 2.31 -34.07
N PHE A 148 -14.40 1.33 -33.20
CA PHE A 148 -13.44 0.27 -32.87
C PHE A 148 -13.15 -0.61 -34.09
N HIS A 149 -14.17 -1.01 -34.87
CA HIS A 149 -13.97 -1.74 -36.12
C HIS A 149 -13.20 -0.93 -37.16
N HIS A 150 -13.45 0.38 -37.28
CA HIS A 150 -12.71 1.25 -38.19
C HIS A 150 -11.25 1.41 -37.76
N ASN A 151 -11.00 1.66 -36.48
CA ASN A 151 -9.64 1.77 -35.92
C ASN A 151 -8.86 0.45 -36.00
N ALA A 152 -9.50 -0.68 -35.72
CA ALA A 152 -8.89 -2.00 -35.90
C ALA A 152 -8.54 -2.28 -37.38
N LYS A 153 -9.43 -1.93 -38.32
CA LYS A 153 -9.17 -2.03 -39.77
C LYS A 153 -8.00 -1.14 -40.20
N ASN A 154 -7.90 0.08 -39.65
CA ASN A 154 -6.82 1.01 -39.94
C ASN A 154 -5.48 0.55 -39.34
N GLN A 155 -5.47 0.06 -38.09
CA GLN A 155 -4.27 -0.54 -37.47
C GLN A 155 -3.80 -1.78 -38.23
N LEU A 156 -4.72 -2.68 -38.62
CA LEU A 156 -4.40 -3.85 -39.43
C LEU A 156 -3.83 -3.43 -40.79
N SER A 157 -4.45 -2.46 -41.48
CA SER A 157 -3.95 -1.92 -42.74
C SER A 157 -2.54 -1.34 -42.60
N ASN A 158 -2.28 -0.57 -41.56
CA ASN A 158 -0.96 0.03 -41.30
C ASN A 158 0.09 -1.03 -40.91
N THR A 159 -0.30 -2.06 -40.15
CA THR A 159 0.59 -3.18 -39.79
C THR A 159 0.96 -4.01 -41.02
N ILE A 160 -0.01 -4.30 -41.90
CA ILE A 160 0.23 -5.00 -43.17
C ILE A 160 1.14 -4.16 -44.08
N LYS A 161 0.88 -2.85 -44.25
CA LYS A 161 1.76 -1.95 -45.01
C LYS A 161 3.18 -1.96 -44.45
N ARG A 162 3.34 -1.84 -43.12
CA ARG A 162 4.65 -1.87 -42.45
C ARG A 162 5.37 -3.19 -42.70
N ALA A 163 4.71 -4.33 -42.49
CA ALA A 163 5.30 -5.64 -42.74
C ALA A 163 5.67 -5.86 -44.22
N LEU A 164 4.89 -5.33 -45.17
CA LEU A 164 5.24 -5.34 -46.60
C LEU A 164 6.48 -4.47 -46.90
N HIS A 165 6.60 -3.29 -46.30
CA HIS A 165 7.78 -2.44 -46.45
C HIS A 165 9.03 -3.05 -45.78
N GLU A 166 8.89 -3.66 -44.61
CA GLU A 166 9.97 -4.36 -43.91
C GLU A 166 10.43 -5.60 -44.71
N ASN A 167 9.50 -6.41 -45.23
CA ASN A 167 9.82 -7.53 -46.12
C ASN A 167 10.49 -7.07 -47.43
N PHE A 168 10.01 -5.99 -48.06
CA PHE A 168 10.63 -5.44 -49.25
C PHE A 168 12.07 -4.96 -48.98
N TYR A 169 12.28 -4.28 -47.85
CA TYR A 169 13.61 -3.84 -47.42
C TYR A 169 14.55 -5.01 -47.12
N LEU A 170 14.06 -6.03 -46.41
CA LEU A 170 14.81 -7.26 -46.13
C LEU A 170 15.16 -8.02 -47.41
N ASN A 171 14.26 -8.15 -48.37
CA ASN A 171 14.53 -8.77 -49.67
C ASN A 171 15.65 -8.02 -50.41
N ASN A 172 15.58 -6.68 -50.49
CA ASN A 172 16.64 -5.88 -51.12
C ASN A 172 18.00 -6.04 -50.40
N GLN A 173 18.02 -6.22 -49.08
CA GLN A 173 19.24 -6.56 -48.35
C GLN A 173 19.72 -7.99 -48.64
N PHE A 174 18.81 -8.97 -48.73
CA PHE A 174 19.12 -10.35 -49.11
C PHE A 174 19.69 -10.44 -50.53
N ASP A 175 19.15 -9.69 -51.49
CA ASP A 175 19.68 -9.60 -52.85
C ASP A 175 21.11 -9.01 -52.83
N TYR A 176 21.34 -7.92 -52.10
CA TYR A 176 22.68 -7.35 -51.94
C TYR A 176 23.67 -8.35 -51.32
N LEU A 177 23.28 -9.01 -50.23
CA LEU A 177 24.13 -10.00 -49.55
C LEU A 177 24.38 -11.24 -50.43
N SER A 178 23.40 -11.68 -51.22
CA SER A 178 23.54 -12.78 -52.18
C SER A 178 24.55 -12.43 -53.29
N ASN A 179 24.46 -11.21 -53.84
CA ASN A 179 25.42 -10.71 -54.82
C ASN A 179 26.85 -10.58 -54.27
N GLN A 180 27.04 -10.34 -52.96
CA GLN A 180 28.37 -10.34 -52.34
C GLN A 180 28.86 -11.76 -52.02
N LEU A 181 27.96 -12.65 -51.59
CA LEU A 181 28.24 -14.09 -51.42
C LEU A 181 28.70 -14.72 -52.74
N GLU A 182 28.04 -14.42 -53.86
CA GLU A 182 28.39 -14.94 -55.18
C GLU A 182 29.81 -14.52 -55.60
N LYS A 183 30.18 -13.25 -55.42
CA LYS A 183 31.57 -12.77 -55.65
C LYS A 183 32.58 -13.45 -54.75
N ILE A 184 32.27 -13.67 -53.47
CA ILE A 184 33.17 -14.37 -52.54
C ILE A 184 33.32 -15.86 -52.95
N ILE A 185 32.25 -16.47 -53.45
CA ILE A 185 32.27 -17.83 -54.01
C ILE A 185 33.10 -17.89 -55.30
N GLU A 186 33.02 -16.89 -56.18
CA GLU A 186 33.86 -16.77 -57.38
C GLU A 186 35.34 -16.59 -57.03
N ILE A 187 35.66 -15.69 -56.10
CA ILE A 187 37.01 -15.47 -55.58
C ILE A 187 37.58 -16.76 -54.97
N ASN A 188 36.79 -17.51 -54.21
CA ASN A 188 37.20 -18.81 -53.65
C ASN A 188 37.39 -19.89 -54.74
N LYS A 189 36.59 -19.91 -55.81
CA LYS A 189 36.82 -20.78 -56.98
C LYS A 189 38.16 -20.45 -57.67
N ASN A 190 38.49 -19.16 -57.80
CA ASN A 190 39.76 -18.72 -58.38
C ASN A 190 40.95 -19.11 -57.49
N TYR A 191 40.92 -18.81 -56.18
CA TYR A 191 41.97 -19.22 -55.25
C TYR A 191 42.15 -20.75 -55.17
N THR A 192 41.08 -21.54 -55.24
CA THR A 192 41.20 -23.01 -55.27
C THR A 192 41.76 -23.52 -56.60
N ALA A 193 41.45 -22.89 -57.73
CA ALA A 193 42.06 -23.20 -59.03
C ALA A 193 43.57 -22.83 -59.08
N ASP A 194 43.96 -21.69 -58.52
CA ASP A 194 45.37 -21.27 -58.46
C ASP A 194 46.17 -22.07 -57.42
N ASN A 195 45.59 -22.44 -56.28
CA ASN A 195 46.23 -23.42 -55.37
C ASN A 195 46.45 -24.78 -56.06
N GLN A 196 45.50 -25.26 -56.86
CA GLN A 196 45.70 -26.47 -57.67
C GLN A 196 46.81 -26.30 -58.72
N ARG A 197 46.96 -25.11 -59.33
CA ARG A 197 48.06 -24.82 -60.26
C ARG A 197 49.41 -24.81 -59.53
N LEU A 198 49.50 -24.10 -58.41
CA LEU A 198 50.71 -24.02 -57.59
C LEU A 198 51.17 -25.41 -57.11
N THR A 199 50.23 -26.24 -56.64
CA THR A 199 50.50 -27.64 -56.24
C THR A 199 51.08 -28.45 -57.41
N ARG A 200 50.55 -28.30 -58.64
CA ARG A 200 51.09 -28.97 -59.84
C ARG A 200 52.48 -28.46 -60.20
N THR A 201 52.75 -27.15 -60.10
CA THR A 201 54.09 -26.62 -60.37
C THR A 201 55.12 -27.06 -59.33
N ILE A 202 54.74 -27.16 -58.05
CA ILE A 202 55.62 -27.67 -56.99
C ILE A 202 56.01 -29.13 -57.30
N ALA A 203 55.04 -30.00 -57.59
CA ALA A 203 55.33 -31.39 -57.95
C ALA A 203 56.26 -31.52 -59.18
N ILE A 204 56.13 -30.64 -60.18
CA ILE A 204 57.05 -30.61 -61.34
C ILE A 204 58.46 -30.16 -60.92
N PHE A 205 58.59 -29.19 -60.01
CA PHE A 205 59.90 -28.78 -59.48
C PHE A 205 60.54 -29.88 -58.62
N GLU A 206 59.77 -30.58 -57.78
CA GLU A 206 60.24 -31.74 -57.00
C GLU A 206 60.75 -32.87 -57.92
N ASP A 207 60.04 -33.18 -59.01
CA ASP A 207 60.49 -34.16 -60.01
C ASP A 207 61.79 -33.72 -60.70
N VAL A 208 61.92 -32.44 -61.07
CA VAL A 208 63.15 -31.87 -61.66
C VAL A 208 64.29 -31.89 -60.65
N GLU A 209 64.05 -31.57 -59.38
CA GLU A 209 65.06 -31.55 -58.33
C GLU A 209 65.56 -32.95 -58.00
N THR A 210 64.68 -33.96 -57.89
CA THR A 210 65.14 -35.35 -57.72
C THR A 210 65.88 -35.89 -58.95
N GLN A 211 65.51 -35.48 -60.17
CA GLN A 211 66.27 -35.80 -61.39
C GLN A 211 67.64 -35.10 -61.42
N SER A 212 67.71 -33.85 -60.95
CA SER A 212 68.96 -33.10 -60.83
C SER A 212 69.88 -33.73 -59.79
N GLY A 213 69.36 -34.08 -58.61
CA GLY A 213 70.10 -34.80 -57.56
C GLY A 213 70.64 -36.15 -58.05
N LYS A 214 69.82 -36.94 -58.77
CA LYS A 214 70.27 -38.20 -59.40
C LYS A 214 71.42 -37.97 -60.40
N LYS A 215 71.36 -36.90 -61.21
CA LYS A 215 72.46 -36.53 -62.12
C LYS A 215 73.71 -36.07 -61.35
N HIS A 216 73.55 -35.29 -60.29
CA HIS A 216 74.64 -34.82 -59.43
C HIS A 216 75.39 -35.97 -58.75
N ILE A 217 74.68 -36.97 -58.22
CA ILE A 217 75.29 -38.17 -57.64
C ILE A 217 76.10 -38.94 -58.71
N VAL A 218 75.59 -39.03 -59.94
CA VAL A 218 76.32 -39.68 -61.05
C VAL A 218 77.56 -38.89 -61.47
N THR A 219 77.50 -37.56 -61.56
CA THR A 219 78.68 -36.73 -61.89
C THR A 219 79.70 -36.72 -60.76
N GLU A 220 79.27 -36.73 -59.49
CA GLU A 220 80.14 -36.86 -58.33
C GLU A 220 80.89 -38.20 -58.32
N ASN A 221 80.19 -39.31 -58.55
CA ASN A 221 80.81 -40.64 -58.70
C ASN A 221 81.83 -40.68 -59.86
N ILE A 222 81.58 -39.97 -60.97
CA ILE A 222 82.53 -39.84 -62.08
C ILE A 222 83.75 -39.00 -61.66
N ILE A 223 83.56 -37.92 -60.90
CA ILE A 223 84.66 -37.09 -60.37
C ILE A 223 85.52 -37.90 -59.39
N GLN A 224 84.92 -38.70 -58.50
CA GLN A 224 85.64 -39.61 -57.61
C GLN A 224 86.47 -40.64 -58.40
N LEU A 225 85.88 -41.27 -59.43
CA LEU A 225 86.59 -42.21 -60.32
C LEU A 225 87.72 -41.55 -61.14
N LEU A 226 87.57 -40.28 -61.51
CA LEU A 226 88.63 -39.51 -62.17
C LEU A 226 89.77 -39.16 -61.21
N ASN A 227 89.48 -38.83 -59.95
CA ASN A 227 90.49 -38.62 -58.91
C ASN A 227 91.27 -39.91 -58.61
N GLU A 228 90.59 -41.07 -58.51
CA GLU A 228 91.29 -42.36 -58.39
C GLU A 228 92.24 -42.63 -59.57
N LYS A 229 91.82 -42.32 -60.80
CA LYS A 229 92.67 -42.48 -61.99
C LYS A 229 93.85 -41.51 -61.99
N LEU A 230 93.64 -40.28 -61.51
CA LEU A 230 94.69 -39.27 -61.37
C LEU A 230 95.78 -39.74 -60.39
N ASP A 231 95.39 -40.31 -59.25
CA ASP A 231 96.35 -40.82 -58.25
C ASP A 231 97.09 -42.08 -58.72
N LYS A 232 96.41 -42.99 -59.44
CA LYS A 232 97.06 -44.11 -60.14
C LYS A 232 98.08 -43.62 -61.18
N CYS A 233 97.80 -42.51 -61.87
CA CYS A 233 98.72 -41.89 -62.83
C CYS A 233 99.95 -41.27 -62.13
N LYS A 234 99.77 -40.56 -61.00
CA LYS A 234 100.90 -40.06 -60.18
C LYS A 234 101.82 -41.18 -59.69
N GLN A 235 101.26 -42.31 -59.27
CA GLN A 235 102.03 -43.49 -58.85
C GLN A 235 102.91 -44.04 -59.99
N GLN A 236 102.36 -44.16 -61.21
CA GLN A 236 103.13 -44.55 -62.39
C GLN A 236 104.23 -43.55 -62.72
N GLN A 237 103.93 -42.25 -62.64
CA GLN A 237 104.91 -41.18 -62.92
C GLN A 237 106.12 -41.22 -61.97
N ASN A 238 105.91 -41.54 -60.68
CA ASN A 238 107.00 -41.73 -59.73
C ASN A 238 107.92 -42.91 -60.12
N THR A 239 107.35 -44.06 -60.52
CA THR A 239 108.16 -45.24 -60.92
C THR A 239 109.00 -45.00 -62.18
N VAL A 240 108.59 -44.09 -63.06
CA VAL A 240 109.40 -43.67 -64.22
C VAL A 240 110.57 -42.78 -63.79
N HIS A 241 110.40 -41.95 -62.75
CA HIS A 241 111.44 -41.03 -62.29
C HIS A 241 112.63 -41.76 -61.66
N GLU A 242 112.39 -42.85 -60.91
CA GLU A 242 113.44 -43.65 -60.25
C GLU A 242 114.38 -44.35 -61.24
N ILE A 243 113.89 -44.67 -62.45
CA ILE A 243 114.67 -45.34 -63.52
C ILE A 243 115.59 -44.36 -64.27
N LEU A 244 115.32 -43.06 -64.24
CA LEU A 244 116.08 -42.06 -65.02
C LEU A 244 117.39 -41.61 -64.35
N VAL A 245 117.46 -41.65 -63.01
CA VAL A 245 118.57 -41.12 -62.19
C VAL A 245 119.95 -41.74 -62.47
N PRO A 246 120.11 -43.01 -62.89
CA PRO A 246 121.40 -43.56 -63.28
C PRO A 246 121.95 -43.02 -64.61
N VAL A 247 121.07 -42.72 -65.58
CA VAL A 247 121.47 -42.40 -66.97
C VAL A 247 122.21 -41.05 -67.02
N GLU A 248 121.64 -40.04 -66.35
CA GLU A 248 122.19 -38.68 -66.27
C GLU A 248 123.56 -38.56 -65.60
N LYS A 249 124.08 -39.62 -64.97
CA LYS A 249 125.41 -39.64 -64.34
C LYS A 249 126.50 -40.13 -65.29
N ILE A 250 126.18 -41.05 -66.20
CA ILE A 250 127.13 -41.62 -67.16
C ILE A 250 127.49 -40.58 -68.24
N GLU A 251 126.51 -39.82 -68.73
CA GLU A 251 126.73 -38.76 -69.73
C GLU A 251 127.54 -37.56 -69.22
N LYS A 252 127.79 -37.46 -67.90
CA LYS A 252 128.58 -36.37 -67.32
C LYS A 252 130.07 -36.73 -67.19
N GLU A 253 130.46 -38.01 -67.34
CA GLU A 253 131.87 -38.42 -67.34
C GLU A 253 132.52 -38.40 -68.73
N SER A 254 131.74 -38.61 -69.80
CA SER A 254 132.20 -38.45 -71.19
C SER A 254 132.65 -37.01 -71.54
N THR A 255 132.34 -36.03 -70.69
CA THR A 255 132.73 -34.61 -70.86
C THR A 255 134.23 -34.32 -70.67
N LYS A 256 135.04 -35.30 -70.25
CA LYS A 256 136.41 -35.07 -69.73
C LYS A 256 137.57 -35.56 -70.62
N LEU A 257 137.32 -36.31 -71.70
CA LEU A 257 138.38 -36.99 -72.46
C LEU A 257 138.74 -36.39 -73.85
N SER A 258 137.88 -35.53 -74.43
CA SER A 258 138.12 -34.96 -75.78
C SER A 258 138.43 -33.45 -75.78
N ARG A 259 139.06 -32.93 -74.71
CA ARG A 259 139.37 -31.49 -74.56
C ARG A 259 140.87 -31.13 -74.46
N ASN A 260 141.75 -32.13 -74.38
CA ASN A 260 143.20 -31.94 -74.22
C ASN A 260 144.05 -32.72 -75.26
N GLN A 261 143.54 -32.89 -76.49
CA GLN A 261 144.43 -33.01 -77.65
C GLN A 261 144.46 -31.65 -78.37
N GLU A 262 145.57 -30.95 -78.16
CA GLU A 262 146.32 -30.21 -79.20
C GLU A 262 145.46 -29.52 -80.29
N ASN A 263 145.15 -28.21 -80.23
CA ASN A 263 145.67 -27.15 -79.38
C ASN A 263 147.20 -27.00 -79.36
N ASN A 264 147.87 -27.23 -80.51
CA ASN A 264 149.25 -26.75 -80.70
C ASN A 264 149.69 -26.50 -82.17
N SER A 265 148.81 -25.87 -82.97
CA SER A 265 149.21 -24.96 -84.05
C SER A 265 148.11 -23.90 -84.20
N LYS A 266 148.28 -22.64 -83.80
CA LYS A 266 149.30 -21.64 -84.20
C LYS A 266 149.33 -21.42 -85.72
N GLN A 267 149.22 -20.19 -86.25
CA GLN A 267 150.16 -19.06 -86.09
C GLN A 267 151.57 -19.43 -86.60
N GLU A 268 152.15 -18.79 -87.62
CA GLU A 268 151.67 -17.73 -88.52
C GLU A 268 151.96 -18.09 -90.00
N LYS A 269 151.28 -17.42 -90.94
CA LYS A 269 151.79 -17.24 -92.30
C LYS A 269 152.69 -16.00 -92.38
N GLU A 270 153.77 -16.02 -91.61
CA GLU A 270 154.90 -15.08 -91.75
C GLU A 270 156.20 -15.88 -91.55
N SER A 271 156.50 -16.77 -92.50
CA SER A 271 157.39 -16.44 -93.62
C SER A 271 158.76 -15.91 -93.18
N THR A 272 159.52 -16.79 -92.53
CA THR A 272 161.00 -16.73 -92.43
C THR A 272 161.64 -15.51 -91.75
N GLU A 273 160.90 -14.68 -91.01
CA GLU A 273 161.55 -13.57 -90.28
C GLU A 273 160.97 -13.19 -88.90
N ILE A 274 160.61 -14.20 -88.09
CA ILE A 274 161.18 -14.23 -86.73
C ILE A 274 162.37 -15.20 -86.73
N ARG A 275 163.42 -14.72 -87.38
CA ARG A 275 164.82 -14.97 -87.01
C ARG A 275 165.44 -13.71 -86.36
N ASN A 276 164.77 -12.55 -86.49
CA ASN A 276 165.31 -11.23 -86.16
C ASN A 276 164.51 -10.50 -85.06
N LEU A 277 163.47 -11.12 -84.46
CA LEU A 277 162.76 -10.61 -83.28
C LEU A 277 162.81 -11.58 -82.07
N GLU A 278 163.62 -12.65 -82.16
CA GLU A 278 164.09 -13.39 -80.99
C GLU A 278 165.13 -12.59 -80.16
N GLU A 279 165.58 -11.42 -80.65
CA GLU A 279 166.54 -10.56 -79.96
C GLU A 279 165.87 -9.51 -79.03
N GLU A 280 164.72 -8.92 -79.40
CA GLU A 280 164.06 -7.88 -78.59
C GLU A 280 163.11 -8.41 -77.49
N ASN A 281 162.69 -9.68 -77.54
CA ASN A 281 161.68 -10.25 -76.64
C ASN A 281 162.17 -10.52 -75.19
N ASN A 282 163.32 -9.96 -74.81
CA ASN A 282 164.04 -10.23 -73.55
C ASN A 282 164.06 -9.05 -72.55
N LEU A 283 163.35 -7.94 -72.81
CA LEU A 283 163.50 -6.70 -72.01
C LEU A 283 162.21 -6.04 -71.47
N LEU A 284 161.02 -6.39 -71.97
CA LEU A 284 159.77 -5.71 -71.56
C LEU A 284 158.86 -6.51 -70.62
N LYS A 285 159.32 -7.68 -70.14
CA LYS A 285 158.52 -8.61 -69.35
C LYS A 285 158.55 -8.36 -67.83
N ASP A 286 159.45 -7.49 -67.36
CA ASP A 286 159.74 -7.26 -65.94
C ASP A 286 158.83 -6.20 -65.26
N ILE A 287 157.93 -5.53 -66.00
CA ILE A 287 157.33 -4.26 -65.54
C ILE A 287 155.88 -4.38 -65.02
N ILE A 288 155.11 -5.42 -65.39
CA ILE A 288 153.64 -5.47 -65.14
C ILE A 288 153.25 -6.31 -63.91
N ASP A 289 154.21 -6.78 -63.11
CA ASP A 289 154.01 -7.37 -61.76
C ASP A 289 153.55 -6.35 -60.69
N GLN A 290 153.00 -5.20 -61.10
CA GLN A 290 152.61 -4.07 -60.22
C GLN A 290 151.09 -3.87 -60.07
N ALA A 291 150.24 -4.60 -60.81
CA ALA A 291 148.81 -4.27 -60.97
C ALA A 291 147.80 -5.19 -60.24
N ALA A 292 148.15 -5.67 -59.04
CA ALA A 292 147.22 -6.44 -58.17
C ALA A 292 146.42 -5.54 -57.19
N ILE A 293 145.37 -6.12 -56.53
CA ILE A 293 144.67 -5.69 -55.28
C ILE A 293 143.31 -4.88 -55.41
N SER A 294 142.13 -5.52 -55.12
CA SER A 294 140.72 -4.98 -54.83
C SER A 294 139.58 -6.09 -54.83
N ILE A 295 138.23 -5.90 -54.72
CA ILE A 295 137.27 -5.79 -53.53
C ILE A 295 136.02 -6.79 -53.64
N ALA A 296 134.99 -6.80 -52.72
CA ALA A 296 133.83 -7.79 -52.68
C ALA A 296 132.49 -7.42 -51.90
N ASP A 297 131.48 -8.35 -51.83
CA ASP A 297 130.16 -8.47 -51.07
C ASP A 297 128.84 -7.82 -51.65
N VAL A 298 127.54 -8.00 -51.27
CA VAL A 298 126.71 -8.57 -50.12
C VAL A 298 125.21 -8.96 -50.52
N VAL A 299 124.33 -9.58 -49.66
CA VAL A 299 123.00 -10.20 -50.06
C VAL A 299 121.87 -10.46 -48.96
N GLN A 300 120.56 -10.70 -49.35
CA GLN A 300 119.33 -11.28 -48.62
C GLN A 300 118.24 -10.37 -47.90
N LEU A 301 116.97 -10.76 -47.48
CA LEU A 301 115.77 -11.52 -48.02
C LEU A 301 114.49 -11.56 -47.03
N LYS A 302 113.29 -12.11 -47.45
CA LYS A 302 112.04 -12.62 -46.68
C LYS A 302 110.92 -11.58 -46.24
N ILE A 303 109.62 -11.80 -45.82
CA ILE A 303 108.65 -12.96 -45.58
C ILE A 303 107.07 -12.75 -45.86
N ILE A 304 106.05 -13.02 -44.97
CA ILE A 304 104.60 -13.51 -45.23
C ILE A 304 103.63 -13.32 -43.96
N LYS A 305 102.24 -13.37 -43.76
CA LYS A 305 100.87 -13.65 -44.41
C LYS A 305 99.55 -13.29 -43.56
N ASN A 306 98.28 -13.40 -44.12
CA ASN A 306 96.88 -13.72 -43.56
C ASN A 306 96.04 -12.75 -42.59
N SER A 307 94.69 -12.85 -42.23
CA SER A 307 93.34 -13.23 -42.83
C SER A 307 92.01 -13.21 -41.90
N ILE A 308 90.75 -13.07 -42.45
CA ILE A 308 89.29 -13.36 -41.98
C ILE A 308 88.54 -12.49 -40.87
N THR A 309 87.20 -12.47 -40.50
CA THR A 309 85.94 -13.37 -40.56
C THR A 309 84.49 -12.67 -40.63
N ILE A 310 83.36 -13.08 -39.93
CA ILE A 310 81.86 -12.82 -40.22
C ILE A 310 80.88 -12.56 -38.95
N ASN A 311 79.63 -11.99 -39.13
CA ASN A 311 78.57 -11.33 -38.24
C ASN A 311 77.55 -12.17 -37.33
N ASP A 312 76.32 -11.82 -36.78
CA ASP A 312 75.25 -10.71 -36.82
C ASP A 312 74.16 -10.66 -35.61
N GLN A 313 72.99 -9.91 -35.64
CA GLN A 313 72.04 -9.57 -34.47
C GLN A 313 70.44 -9.39 -34.66
N ASN A 314 69.63 -9.04 -33.58
CA ASN A 314 68.10 -8.89 -33.53
C ASN A 314 67.43 -8.09 -32.31
N GLU A 315 66.12 -7.67 -32.39
CA GLU A 315 65.00 -7.51 -31.36
C GLU A 315 64.59 -6.27 -30.40
N ASN A 316 63.30 -6.23 -29.93
CA ASN A 316 62.56 -5.60 -28.74
C ASN A 316 62.32 -4.03 -28.58
N ALA A 317 61.51 -3.34 -27.69
CA ALA A 317 60.56 -3.53 -26.52
C ALA A 317 59.57 -2.30 -26.20
N SER A 318 58.59 -2.33 -25.23
CA SER A 318 57.77 -1.14 -24.69
C SER A 318 56.96 -1.35 -23.34
N THR A 319 56.44 -0.30 -22.60
CA THR A 319 55.43 -0.38 -21.44
C THR A 319 54.96 0.95 -20.72
N SER A 320 53.79 1.00 -20.00
CA SER A 320 53.40 1.95 -18.87
C SER A 320 52.11 1.54 -18.07
N ASN A 321 51.62 2.30 -17.04
CA ASN A 321 50.85 1.70 -15.88
C ASN A 321 49.83 2.60 -15.05
N LYS A 322 48.89 1.96 -14.30
CA LYS A 322 48.04 2.40 -13.10
C LYS A 322 46.97 3.54 -13.20
N SER A 323 46.09 3.85 -12.20
CA SER A 323 45.13 3.08 -11.32
C SER A 323 44.30 3.97 -10.32
N SER A 324 43.25 3.42 -9.63
CA SER A 324 42.61 3.82 -8.30
C SER A 324 41.81 5.17 -8.18
N THR A 325 40.82 5.44 -7.28
CA THR A 325 39.88 4.71 -6.34
C THR A 325 38.52 5.52 -6.19
N ASP A 326 37.66 5.75 -5.15
CA ASP A 326 37.49 5.62 -3.65
C ASP A 326 35.96 5.70 -3.23
N ASP A 327 35.55 5.65 -1.93
CA ASP A 327 34.12 5.51 -1.43
C ASP A 327 33.77 6.18 -0.04
N ASN A 328 32.50 6.26 0.43
CA ASN A 328 32.12 6.71 1.81
C ASN A 328 30.67 6.43 2.33
N GLN A 329 30.47 6.17 3.66
CA GLN A 329 29.16 6.03 4.35
C GLN A 329 29.17 6.43 5.86
N SER A 330 28.08 7.03 6.35
CA SER A 330 27.70 7.26 7.78
C SER A 330 26.27 7.89 7.81
N GLU A 331 25.48 7.99 8.90
CA GLU A 331 25.61 7.61 10.32
C GLU A 331 24.19 7.36 10.92
N LEU A 332 24.06 6.82 12.15
CA LEU A 332 22.75 6.49 12.74
C LEU A 332 22.73 6.68 14.28
N SER A 333 22.06 7.72 14.80
CA SER A 333 21.88 7.92 16.25
C SER A 333 20.79 8.95 16.66
N VAL A 334 20.51 8.98 17.97
CA VAL A 334 19.75 9.97 18.78
C VAL A 334 18.22 10.00 18.67
N SER A 335 17.57 9.67 19.79
CA SER A 335 16.13 9.87 20.05
C SER A 335 15.86 11.20 20.75
N TYR A 336 14.76 11.86 20.38
CA TYR A 336 14.11 12.92 21.14
C TYR A 336 12.59 12.79 20.95
N ASN A 337 11.80 12.98 22.03
CA ASN A 337 10.34 12.96 21.96
C ASN A 337 9.82 14.11 21.09
N LYS A 338 9.40 13.78 19.87
CA LYS A 338 8.71 14.68 18.95
C LYS A 338 7.19 14.55 19.16
N PRO A 339 6.41 15.64 19.06
CA PRO A 339 4.95 15.56 19.19
C PRO A 339 4.35 14.64 18.12
N VAL A 340 3.35 13.85 18.53
CA VAL A 340 2.74 12.80 17.73
C VAL A 340 1.24 13.06 17.58
N ARG A 341 0.66 12.78 16.40
CA ARG A 341 -0.80 12.72 16.18
C ARG A 341 -1.26 11.27 16.17
N HIS A 342 -2.20 10.93 17.04
CA HIS A 342 -2.90 9.65 17.04
C HIS A 342 -4.27 9.83 16.39
N LEU A 343 -4.49 9.16 15.26
CA LEU A 343 -5.71 9.25 14.46
C LEU A 343 -6.51 7.95 14.58
N PHE A 344 -7.70 8.04 15.16
CA PHE A 344 -8.64 6.92 15.31
C PHE A 344 -9.75 7.04 14.26
N LEU A 345 -9.56 6.35 13.14
CA LEU A 345 -10.52 6.33 12.03
C LEU A 345 -11.57 5.24 12.29
N VAL A 346 -12.83 5.64 12.49
CA VAL A 346 -13.93 4.74 12.89
C VAL A 346 -14.93 4.62 11.75
N ARG A 347 -15.24 3.40 11.28
CA ARG A 347 -16.34 3.21 10.31
C ARG A 347 -17.69 3.44 11.00
N HIS A 348 -18.66 4.07 10.33
CA HIS A 348 -20.04 4.15 10.85
C HIS A 348 -20.64 2.77 11.20
N GLY A 349 -21.63 2.76 12.09
CA GLY A 349 -22.42 1.55 12.42
C GLY A 349 -23.29 1.06 11.27
N GLN A 350 -23.87 -0.13 11.45
CA GLN A 350 -24.87 -0.70 10.56
C GLN A 350 -26.11 0.18 10.47
N TYR A 351 -26.55 0.49 9.26
CA TYR A 351 -27.65 1.40 9.01
C TYR A 351 -28.68 0.81 8.05
N GLN A 352 -29.88 1.39 8.06
CA GLN A 352 -31.00 0.96 7.24
C GLN A 352 -30.92 1.64 5.87
N ARG A 353 -30.76 0.85 4.80
CA ARG A 353 -30.72 1.36 3.41
C ARG A 353 -32.06 1.09 2.72
N ARG A 354 -32.94 2.09 2.65
CA ARG A 354 -34.32 1.98 2.11
C ARG A 354 -34.82 3.33 1.61
N ARG A 355 -35.53 3.37 0.47
CA ARG A 355 -36.23 4.58 -0.03
C ARG A 355 -37.44 4.97 0.83
N THR A 356 -37.20 5.35 2.08
CA THR A 356 -38.18 5.68 3.13
C THR A 356 -37.62 6.80 4.01
N GLN A 357 -38.45 7.44 4.84
CA GLN A 357 -37.98 8.51 5.75
C GLN A 357 -36.88 8.07 6.74
N SER A 358 -36.72 6.77 7.00
CA SER A 358 -35.63 6.21 7.82
C SER A 358 -34.36 5.84 7.06
N ASP A 359 -34.18 6.23 5.79
CA ASP A 359 -32.94 5.94 5.05
C ASP A 359 -31.72 6.57 5.75
N GLY A 360 -30.62 5.84 5.81
CA GLY A 360 -29.38 6.36 6.38
C GLY A 360 -29.32 6.39 7.91
N HIS A 361 -30.37 6.04 8.65
CA HIS A 361 -30.35 5.92 10.11
C HIS A 361 -29.78 4.57 10.57
N LEU A 362 -29.10 4.54 11.73
CA LEU A 362 -28.56 3.33 12.35
C LEU A 362 -29.67 2.33 12.72
N THR A 363 -29.37 1.04 12.56
CA THR A 363 -30.20 -0.03 13.17
C THR A 363 -29.87 -0.17 14.66
N VAL A 364 -30.72 -0.84 15.45
CA VAL A 364 -30.41 -1.17 16.85
C VAL A 364 -29.08 -1.90 16.98
N GLN A 365 -28.76 -2.81 16.05
CA GLN A 365 -27.46 -3.47 15.94
C GLN A 365 -26.32 -2.47 15.68
N GLY A 366 -26.54 -1.47 14.81
CA GLY A 366 -25.60 -0.37 14.55
C GLY A 366 -25.37 0.58 15.74
N GLN A 367 -26.38 0.77 16.59
CA GLN A 367 -26.27 1.54 17.82
C GLN A 367 -25.46 0.77 18.88
N ASN A 368 -25.72 -0.52 19.06
CA ASN A 368 -24.93 -1.40 19.94
C ASN A 368 -23.47 -1.48 19.48
N GLN A 369 -23.25 -1.66 18.17
CA GLN A 369 -21.95 -1.56 17.50
C GLN A 369 -21.18 -0.28 17.88
N ALA A 370 -21.83 0.89 17.77
CA ALA A 370 -21.21 2.17 18.10
C ALA A 370 -20.86 2.29 19.59
N TRP A 371 -21.67 1.71 20.47
CA TRP A 371 -21.41 1.65 21.91
C TRP A 371 -20.20 0.76 22.26
N TYR A 372 -20.05 -0.40 21.62
CA TYR A 372 -18.84 -1.24 21.77
C TYR A 372 -17.57 -0.52 21.29
N ALA A 373 -17.63 0.17 20.14
CA ALA A 373 -16.50 0.98 19.66
C ALA A 373 -16.16 2.15 20.59
N ALA A 374 -17.15 2.80 21.20
CA ALA A 374 -16.92 3.85 22.19
C ALA A 374 -16.22 3.32 23.45
N ASN A 375 -16.63 2.15 23.95
CA ASN A 375 -15.96 1.49 25.08
C ASN A 375 -14.53 1.07 24.74
N PHE A 376 -14.30 0.55 23.53
CA PHE A 376 -12.96 0.23 23.05
C PHE A 376 -12.08 1.48 22.97
N LEU A 377 -12.54 2.58 22.36
CA LEU A 377 -11.80 3.84 22.28
C LEU A 377 -11.41 4.38 23.66
N MET A 378 -12.32 4.33 24.65
CA MET A 378 -11.98 4.68 26.04
C MET A 378 -10.89 3.80 26.64
N SER A 379 -10.81 2.51 26.27
CA SER A 379 -9.77 1.60 26.77
C SER A 379 -8.40 1.75 26.09
N GLN A 380 -8.30 2.55 25.02
CA GLN A 380 -7.00 2.81 24.34
C GLN A 380 -6.21 3.97 24.98
N LEU A 381 -6.82 4.74 25.88
CA LEU A 381 -6.19 5.87 26.57
C LEU A 381 -6.18 5.66 28.09
N PRO A 382 -5.13 6.10 28.81
CA PRO A 382 -5.15 6.17 30.28
C PRO A 382 -6.27 7.06 30.82
N ASP A 383 -6.62 6.87 32.10
CA ASP A 383 -7.69 7.65 32.76
C ASP A 383 -7.40 9.17 32.80
N ASP A 384 -6.14 9.58 32.73
CA ASP A 384 -5.74 11.00 32.68
C ASP A 384 -5.72 11.62 31.26
N VAL A 385 -5.84 10.82 30.19
CA VAL A 385 -5.68 11.29 28.79
C VAL A 385 -7.03 11.41 28.09
N LEU A 386 -7.23 12.49 27.32
CA LEU A 386 -8.46 12.81 26.58
C LEU A 386 -8.25 12.71 25.07
N PHE A 387 -9.36 12.64 24.33
CA PHE A 387 -9.39 12.92 22.89
C PHE A 387 -9.64 14.42 22.69
N ASP A 388 -8.83 15.07 21.85
CA ASP A 388 -8.90 16.52 21.62
C ASP A 388 -10.10 16.90 20.72
N SER A 389 -10.47 16.05 19.76
CA SER A 389 -11.57 16.32 18.82
C SER A 389 -12.26 15.05 18.33
N LEU A 390 -13.52 15.20 17.91
CA LEU A 390 -14.33 14.16 17.27
C LEU A 390 -15.02 14.76 16.04
N THR A 391 -14.50 14.42 14.87
CA THR A 391 -15.02 14.87 13.57
C THR A 391 -15.85 13.78 12.91
N HIS A 392 -16.90 14.16 12.15
CA HIS A 392 -17.70 13.19 11.40
C HIS A 392 -18.15 13.72 10.02
N SER A 393 -18.42 12.80 9.10
CA SER A 393 -19.14 13.11 7.85
C SER A 393 -20.62 13.38 8.13
N ASP A 394 -21.25 14.31 7.41
CA ASP A 394 -22.65 14.70 7.69
C ASP A 394 -23.74 13.72 7.25
N MET A 395 -23.38 12.59 6.64
CA MET A 395 -24.32 11.50 6.40
C MET A 395 -24.83 10.91 7.71
N ILE A 396 -26.16 10.85 7.88
CA ILE A 396 -26.91 10.53 9.12
C ILE A 396 -26.27 9.42 9.97
N ARG A 397 -26.08 8.21 9.44
CA ARG A 397 -25.39 7.07 10.09
C ARG A 397 -24.10 7.43 10.80
N THR A 398 -23.31 8.33 10.24
CA THR A 398 -22.01 8.77 10.75
C THR A 398 -22.20 9.75 11.90
N ARG A 399 -23.10 10.72 11.75
CA ARG A 399 -23.52 11.68 12.79
C ARG A 399 -24.12 10.94 14.00
N GLU A 400 -24.94 9.91 13.78
CA GLU A 400 -25.48 9.07 14.86
C GLU A 400 -24.40 8.20 15.53
N THR A 401 -23.50 7.58 14.75
CA THR A 401 -22.36 6.83 15.32
C THR A 401 -21.47 7.74 16.17
N ALA A 402 -21.15 8.93 15.66
CA ALA A 402 -20.41 9.98 16.35
C ALA A 402 -21.13 10.45 17.62
N THR A 403 -22.45 10.68 17.56
CA THR A 403 -23.28 11.05 18.72
C THR A 403 -23.24 10.00 19.84
N ILE A 404 -23.26 8.71 19.49
CA ILE A 404 -23.18 7.63 20.49
C ILE A 404 -21.80 7.59 21.14
N ILE A 405 -20.73 7.67 20.34
CA ILE A 405 -19.35 7.70 20.84
C ILE A 405 -19.13 8.93 21.74
N TYR A 406 -19.52 10.12 21.27
CA TYR A 406 -19.41 11.39 21.99
C TYR A 406 -20.14 11.37 23.34
N LYS A 407 -21.39 10.88 23.38
CA LYS A 407 -22.15 10.74 24.63
C LYS A 407 -21.47 9.79 25.63
N GLN A 408 -20.93 8.68 25.15
CA GLN A 408 -20.24 7.71 25.99
C GLN A 408 -18.92 8.29 26.54
N LEU A 409 -18.15 9.04 25.74
CA LEU A 409 -16.95 9.74 26.18
C LEU A 409 -17.25 10.81 27.25
N LEU A 410 -18.22 11.70 27.00
CA LEU A 410 -18.67 12.70 27.98
C LEU A 410 -19.18 12.08 29.29
N SER A 411 -19.80 10.90 29.23
CA SER A 411 -20.35 10.24 30.44
C SER A 411 -19.28 9.86 31.47
N LYS A 412 -18.00 9.78 31.07
CA LYS A 412 -16.88 9.42 31.95
C LYS A 412 -15.89 10.55 32.25
N LYS A 413 -15.76 11.56 31.37
CA LYS A 413 -14.82 12.68 31.58
C LYS A 413 -15.49 14.02 31.26
N LYS A 414 -15.42 14.98 32.19
CA LYS A 414 -15.82 16.38 31.97
C LYS A 414 -14.70 17.13 31.24
N ILE A 415 -14.89 17.42 29.95
CA ILE A 415 -14.30 18.55 29.18
C ILE A 415 -14.93 18.50 27.78
N ASP A 416 -15.02 19.65 27.11
CA ASP A 416 -15.54 19.75 25.75
C ASP A 416 -14.60 19.05 24.75
N ILE A 417 -15.17 18.10 23.98
CA ILE A 417 -14.52 17.55 22.78
C ILE A 417 -15.05 18.35 21.59
N GLU A 418 -14.18 18.89 20.74
CA GLU A 418 -14.63 19.63 19.56
C GLU A 418 -15.42 18.71 18.61
N TYR A 419 -16.75 18.90 18.57
CA TYR A 419 -17.69 18.11 17.78
C TYR A 419 -18.04 18.85 16.49
N PHE A 420 -17.40 18.47 15.38
CA PHE A 420 -17.63 19.10 14.08
C PHE A 420 -18.43 18.20 13.13
N SER A 421 -19.56 18.75 12.68
CA SER A 421 -20.22 18.36 11.44
C SER A 421 -19.42 18.91 10.25
N ILE A 422 -19.36 18.14 9.18
CA ILE A 422 -18.66 18.51 7.94
C ILE A 422 -19.57 18.13 6.77
N ASP A 423 -20.19 19.17 6.22
CA ASP A 423 -21.09 19.11 5.08
C ASP A 423 -20.35 18.66 3.82
N THR A 424 -21.04 17.98 2.91
CA THR A 424 -20.44 17.44 1.68
C THR A 424 -20.30 18.49 0.57
N ASP A 425 -21.03 19.60 0.64
CA ASP A 425 -21.04 20.65 -0.38
C ASP A 425 -20.36 21.97 0.05
N PHE A 426 -19.99 22.12 1.33
CA PHE A 426 -19.45 23.40 1.84
C PHE A 426 -17.92 23.50 1.69
N ARG A 427 -17.50 24.34 0.75
CA ARG A 427 -16.11 24.84 0.67
C ARG A 427 -15.84 25.80 1.83
N GLU A 428 -14.56 25.99 2.14
CA GLU A 428 -14.08 26.96 3.13
C GLU A 428 -14.55 26.64 4.57
N HIS A 429 -13.83 25.75 5.25
CA HIS A 429 -13.05 26.14 6.45
C HIS A 429 -12.23 25.01 7.11
N ASN A 430 -12.48 23.73 6.80
CA ASN A 430 -11.79 22.61 7.47
C ASN A 430 -10.78 21.86 6.55
N LEU A 431 -9.51 22.24 6.64
CA LEU A 431 -8.40 21.79 5.76
C LEU A 431 -8.12 20.27 5.77
N LEU A 432 -8.55 19.55 6.80
CA LEU A 432 -8.39 18.09 6.89
C LEU A 432 -9.45 17.34 6.06
N PHE A 433 -10.51 18.01 5.57
CA PHE A 433 -11.67 17.37 4.95
C PHE A 433 -12.00 17.86 3.53
N THR A 434 -11.62 19.09 3.14
CA THR A 434 -11.43 19.42 1.71
C THR A 434 -10.41 18.48 1.06
N PHE A 435 -9.46 17.97 1.86
CA PHE A 435 -8.53 16.89 1.53
C PHE A 435 -9.19 15.55 1.13
N LEU A 436 -10.48 15.32 1.44
CA LEU A 436 -11.16 14.03 1.25
C LEU A 436 -12.26 14.02 0.18
N LEU A 437 -12.68 15.18 -0.34
CA LEU A 437 -13.87 15.30 -1.20
C LEU A 437 -13.60 15.82 -2.63
N GLU A 438 -12.74 16.82 -2.82
CA GLU A 438 -12.75 17.62 -4.05
C GLU A 438 -12.00 17.05 -5.28
N GLY A 439 -11.39 15.87 -5.20
CA GLY A 439 -10.82 15.17 -6.37
C GLY A 439 -9.63 15.83 -7.08
N ASN A 440 -9.19 17.02 -6.67
CA ASN A 440 -8.07 17.76 -7.27
C ASN A 440 -6.71 17.34 -6.67
N TRP A 441 -6.36 16.06 -6.86
CA TRP A 441 -5.30 15.35 -6.14
C TRP A 441 -3.89 15.94 -6.29
N HIS A 442 -3.62 16.73 -7.34
CA HIS A 442 -2.26 17.23 -7.62
C HIS A 442 -1.92 18.55 -6.91
N ALA A 443 -2.88 19.46 -6.70
CA ALA A 443 -2.66 20.69 -5.94
C ALA A 443 -2.47 20.37 -4.45
N LEU A 444 -3.40 19.60 -3.90
CA LEU A 444 -3.50 19.18 -2.49
C LEU A 444 -2.19 18.58 -1.93
N LYS A 445 -1.48 17.81 -2.77
CA LYS A 445 -0.23 17.13 -2.43
C LYS A 445 0.91 18.08 -2.05
N ARG A 446 0.85 19.35 -2.47
CA ARG A 446 1.87 20.38 -2.18
C ARG A 446 1.63 21.07 -0.84
N ASP A 447 0.38 21.37 -0.50
CA ASP A 447 0.06 22.10 0.73
C ASP A 447 -0.15 21.19 1.95
N TYR A 448 -0.46 19.90 1.79
CA TYR A 448 -0.51 18.93 2.90
C TYR A 448 0.81 18.86 3.69
N PHE A 449 1.96 18.88 2.99
CA PHE A 449 3.29 18.95 3.62
C PHE A 449 3.65 20.36 4.12
N ARG A 450 2.98 21.41 3.62
CA ARG A 450 3.19 22.81 4.03
C ARG A 450 2.51 23.12 5.36
N LEU A 451 1.26 22.66 5.52
CA LEU A 451 0.49 22.75 6.77
C LEU A 451 1.18 22.01 7.93
N LYS A 452 1.91 20.93 7.63
CA LYS A 452 2.75 20.19 8.60
C LYS A 452 3.89 21.01 9.22
N LYS A 453 4.09 22.27 8.79
CA LYS A 453 5.03 23.24 9.40
C LYS A 453 4.34 24.36 10.18
N GLN A 454 3.00 24.36 10.30
CA GLN A 454 2.23 25.40 10.99
C GLN A 454 1.50 24.92 12.26
N SER A 455 0.97 23.68 12.31
CA SER A 455 0.38 23.16 13.57
C SER A 455 1.43 22.68 14.57
N ILE A 456 2.64 22.35 14.11
CA ILE A 456 3.79 22.00 14.98
C ILE A 456 4.43 23.28 15.53
N LYS A 457 3.64 24.04 16.29
CA LYS A 457 4.05 25.18 17.12
C LYS A 457 3.75 24.97 18.61
N ASN A 458 2.78 24.11 18.93
CA ASN A 458 2.42 23.75 20.29
C ASN A 458 2.98 22.33 20.56
N ALA A 459 3.56 22.10 21.74
CA ALA A 459 4.53 21.03 21.96
C ALA A 459 3.96 19.63 22.28
N ASN A 460 2.65 19.44 22.12
CA ASN A 460 1.93 18.29 22.70
C ASN A 460 1.58 17.21 21.66
N THR A 461 1.42 15.97 22.15
CA THR A 461 0.78 14.86 21.44
C THR A 461 -0.74 15.06 21.45
N THR A 462 -1.43 14.74 20.35
CA THR A 462 -2.90 14.84 20.24
C THR A 462 -3.55 13.52 19.81
N PHE A 463 -4.80 13.32 20.20
CA PHE A 463 -5.61 12.13 19.99
C PHE A 463 -6.97 12.51 19.36
N GLU A 464 -7.16 12.16 18.09
CA GLU A 464 -8.27 12.65 17.27
C GLU A 464 -9.14 11.49 16.77
N ILE A 465 -10.46 11.61 16.91
CA ILE A 465 -11.42 10.63 16.39
C ILE A 465 -12.02 11.17 15.08
N ILE A 466 -12.06 10.33 14.05
CA ILE A 466 -12.66 10.64 12.74
C ILE A 466 -13.66 9.53 12.38
N VAL A 467 -14.96 9.83 12.48
CA VAL A 467 -16.02 8.88 12.13
C VAL A 467 -16.40 9.04 10.65
N ALA A 468 -16.25 7.98 9.86
CA ALA A 468 -16.27 8.06 8.40
C ALA A 468 -16.77 6.79 7.69
N HIS A 469 -16.68 6.79 6.36
CA HIS A 469 -17.10 5.69 5.48
C HIS A 469 -15.92 4.78 5.11
N ARG A 470 -16.19 3.49 4.87
CA ARG A 470 -15.22 2.47 4.42
C ARG A 470 -14.23 2.97 3.35
N ASN A 471 -14.75 3.65 2.32
CA ASN A 471 -13.97 4.13 1.19
C ASN A 471 -13.03 5.28 1.59
N ILE A 472 -13.50 6.21 2.44
CA ILE A 472 -12.70 7.33 2.97
C ILE A 472 -11.55 6.78 3.82
N ILE A 473 -11.86 5.95 4.81
CA ILE A 473 -10.85 5.36 5.72
C ILE A 473 -9.80 4.58 4.92
N GLY A 474 -10.23 3.79 3.94
CA GLY A 474 -9.34 3.04 3.07
C GLY A 474 -8.45 3.92 2.17
N HIS A 475 -8.91 5.13 1.81
CA HIS A 475 -8.09 6.09 1.06
C HIS A 475 -7.17 6.91 1.97
N CYS A 476 -7.58 7.24 3.20
CA CYS A 476 -6.69 7.83 4.22
C CYS A 476 -5.46 6.95 4.45
N ILE A 477 -5.66 5.64 4.66
CA ILE A 477 -4.55 4.67 4.83
C ILE A 477 -3.64 4.68 3.60
N GLU A 478 -4.21 4.60 2.40
CA GLU A 478 -3.49 4.58 1.11
C GLU A 478 -2.64 5.85 0.90
N LEU A 479 -3.19 7.04 1.17
CA LEU A 479 -2.47 8.32 1.08
C LEU A 479 -1.36 8.45 2.13
N LEU A 480 -1.60 7.98 3.35
CA LEU A 480 -0.68 8.11 4.49
C LEU A 480 0.48 7.10 4.46
N THR A 481 0.23 5.89 3.96
CA THR A 481 1.21 4.76 4.01
C THR A 481 1.77 4.37 2.65
N LYS A 482 1.09 4.71 1.55
CA LYS A 482 1.29 4.16 0.20
C LYS A 482 0.98 2.66 0.06
N ILE A 483 0.34 2.06 1.07
CA ILE A 483 -0.13 0.66 1.06
C ILE A 483 -1.62 0.67 0.73
N GLN A 484 -2.07 -0.16 -0.23
CA GLN A 484 -3.49 -0.35 -0.46
C GLN A 484 -4.07 -1.29 0.61
N PRO A 485 -4.95 -0.82 1.51
CA PRO A 485 -5.54 -1.69 2.52
C PRO A 485 -6.57 -2.61 1.88
N ASP A 486 -6.64 -3.87 2.30
CA ASP A 486 -7.80 -4.69 1.96
C ASP A 486 -9.04 -4.12 2.67
N LYS A 487 -9.96 -3.60 1.87
CA LYS A 487 -11.21 -3.01 2.34
C LYS A 487 -12.23 -4.12 2.69
N SER A 488 -11.97 -5.41 2.39
CA SER A 488 -12.89 -6.53 2.66
C SER A 488 -13.17 -6.68 4.17
N ILE A 489 -12.12 -6.66 5.00
CA ILE A 489 -12.15 -6.82 6.46
C ILE A 489 -12.69 -5.60 7.24
N ALA A 490 -13.16 -4.56 6.56
CA ALA A 490 -13.63 -3.32 7.18
C ALA A 490 -15.06 -3.44 7.73
N PHE A 491 -15.26 -4.12 8.87
CA PHE A 491 -16.57 -4.24 9.54
C PHE A 491 -17.16 -2.87 9.95
N ASN A 492 -18.49 -2.77 10.07
CA ASN A 492 -19.15 -1.61 10.68
C ASN A 492 -18.56 -1.35 12.08
N THR A 493 -18.34 -0.09 12.45
CA THR A 493 -17.66 0.32 13.70
C THR A 493 -16.26 -0.27 13.96
N SER A 494 -15.62 -0.83 12.93
CA SER A 494 -14.19 -1.13 13.01
C SER A 494 -13.36 0.15 13.16
N VAL A 495 -12.28 0.06 13.93
CA VAL A 495 -11.36 1.16 14.25
C VAL A 495 -9.99 0.91 13.63
N THR A 496 -9.43 1.93 12.98
CA THR A 496 -8.05 1.97 12.50
C THR A 496 -7.29 3.04 13.29
N HIS A 497 -6.13 2.68 13.86
CA HIS A 497 -5.26 3.60 14.58
C HIS A 497 -4.01 3.91 13.75
N ILE A 498 -3.80 5.19 13.44
CA ILE A 498 -2.65 5.67 12.66
C ILE A 498 -1.89 6.70 13.50
N ILE A 499 -0.60 6.47 13.67
CA ILE A 499 0.33 7.28 14.45
C ILE A 499 1.19 8.10 13.49
N VAL A 500 1.02 9.42 13.49
CA VAL A 500 1.69 10.36 12.60
C VAL A 500 2.71 11.19 13.39
N ASN A 501 4.00 10.95 13.14
CA ASN A 501 5.10 11.77 13.66
C ASN A 501 5.52 12.80 12.59
N GLN A 502 6.50 13.66 12.89
CA GLN A 502 7.10 14.62 11.95
C GLN A 502 7.59 13.93 10.67
N THR A 503 8.41 12.89 10.80
CA THR A 503 9.06 12.17 9.69
C THR A 503 8.28 10.95 9.21
N ASN A 504 7.72 10.17 10.13
CA ASN A 504 7.18 8.83 9.87
C ASN A 504 5.65 8.78 10.04
N VAL A 505 5.01 7.83 9.37
CA VAL A 505 3.64 7.40 9.66
C VAL A 505 3.67 5.90 9.94
N ILE A 506 2.98 5.48 10.99
CA ILE A 506 2.87 4.09 11.44
C ILE A 506 1.38 3.76 11.52
N VAL A 507 0.95 2.61 10.99
CA VAL A 507 -0.37 2.05 11.29
C VAL A 507 -0.17 1.03 12.38
N ASP A 508 -0.80 1.25 13.53
CA ASP A 508 -0.74 0.38 14.70
C ASP A 508 -1.67 -0.82 14.50
N TYR A 509 -2.91 -0.55 14.10
CA TYR A 509 -3.85 -1.56 13.61
C TYR A 509 -4.85 -0.96 12.61
N ALA A 510 -5.32 -1.78 11.67
CA ALA A 510 -6.34 -1.40 10.69
C ALA A 510 -7.59 -2.27 10.81
N TYR A 511 -8.76 -1.62 10.76
CA TYR A 511 -10.08 -2.27 10.79
C TYR A 511 -10.29 -3.24 11.96
N ARG A 512 -9.74 -2.93 13.13
CA ARG A 512 -9.88 -3.72 14.35
C ARG A 512 -11.34 -3.74 14.82
N HIS A 513 -11.82 -4.91 15.22
CA HIS A 513 -13.24 -5.19 15.54
C HIS A 513 -13.42 -6.35 16.54
N ASP A 514 -12.33 -6.83 17.14
CA ASP A 514 -12.28 -7.91 18.13
C ASP A 514 -13.03 -7.60 19.45
N PHE A 515 -13.20 -6.31 19.74
CA PHE A 515 -13.99 -5.80 20.86
C PHE A 515 -15.53 -5.84 20.63
N ILE A 516 -16.00 -6.29 19.45
CA ILE A 516 -17.42 -6.43 19.13
C ILE A 516 -17.80 -7.92 19.19
N PRO A 517 -18.86 -8.32 19.95
CA PRO A 517 -19.37 -9.69 19.93
C PRO A 517 -19.68 -10.20 18.53
N ILE A 518 -19.36 -11.47 18.25
CA ILE A 518 -19.44 -12.07 16.91
C ILE A 518 -20.83 -11.93 16.29
N ASP A 519 -21.89 -12.15 17.07
CA ASP A 519 -23.29 -12.04 16.62
C ASP A 519 -23.68 -10.61 16.20
N LEU A 520 -22.91 -9.61 16.62
CA LEU A 520 -23.12 -8.20 16.27
C LEU A 520 -22.26 -7.74 15.08
N LEU A 521 -21.28 -8.53 14.61
CA LEU A 521 -20.39 -8.13 13.50
C LEU A 521 -21.09 -8.14 12.14
N THR A 522 -21.08 -6.99 11.44
CA THR A 522 -21.56 -6.90 10.04
C THR A 522 -20.64 -6.06 9.16
N MET A 523 -20.43 -6.50 7.91
CA MET A 523 -19.67 -5.76 6.89
C MET A 523 -20.58 -4.97 5.92
N TRP A 524 -21.79 -5.48 5.71
CA TRP A 524 -22.74 -5.06 4.68
C TRP A 524 -23.93 -4.30 5.29
N GLU A 525 -24.69 -3.65 4.42
CA GLU A 525 -25.93 -2.94 4.76
C GLU A 525 -27.12 -3.89 4.55
N VAL A 526 -28.08 -3.92 5.49
CA VAL A 526 -29.16 -4.89 5.46
C VAL A 526 -30.36 -4.36 4.67
N TYR A 527 -30.54 -4.89 3.46
CA TYR A 527 -31.82 -4.83 2.76
C TYR A 527 -32.84 -5.71 3.49
N LEU A 528 -33.64 -5.10 4.38
CA LEU A 528 -34.77 -5.77 5.01
C LEU A 528 -35.93 -5.91 4.00
N PRO A 529 -36.28 -7.12 3.54
CA PRO A 529 -37.48 -7.33 2.72
C PRO A 529 -38.76 -7.05 3.54
N VAL A 530 -39.88 -6.86 2.85
CA VAL A 530 -41.18 -6.69 3.50
C VAL A 530 -41.84 -8.06 3.67
N GLY A 531 -41.84 -8.57 4.90
CA GLY A 531 -42.48 -9.83 5.27
C GLY A 531 -42.63 -9.92 6.79
N LYS A 532 -43.74 -10.51 7.27
CA LYS A 532 -43.93 -10.80 8.69
C LYS A 532 -43.03 -11.97 9.08
N TYR A 533 -42.30 -11.83 10.18
CA TYR A 533 -41.62 -12.96 10.81
C TYR A 533 -42.35 -13.30 12.11
N GLN A 534 -42.73 -14.56 12.24
CA GLN A 534 -43.23 -15.17 13.47
C GLN A 534 -42.04 -15.89 14.11
N ILE A 535 -41.85 -15.71 15.41
CA ILE A 535 -40.72 -16.30 16.14
C ILE A 535 -41.21 -17.61 16.75
N ASP A 536 -40.77 -18.74 16.18
CA ASP A 536 -40.87 -20.04 16.84
C ASP A 536 -39.63 -20.23 17.73
N GLU A 537 -39.85 -20.32 19.04
CA GLU A 537 -38.83 -20.73 20.00
C GLU A 537 -38.58 -22.25 19.88
N HIS A 538 -37.38 -22.70 20.27
CA HIS A 538 -36.91 -24.10 20.19
C HIS A 538 -36.57 -24.69 18.81
N LYS A 539 -35.42 -24.29 18.24
CA LYS A 539 -34.41 -25.23 17.70
C LYS A 539 -33.05 -24.55 17.49
N HIS A 540 -31.97 -25.34 17.50
CA HIS A 540 -30.61 -24.84 17.31
C HIS A 540 -30.39 -24.28 15.89
N ALA A 541 -29.54 -23.26 15.79
CA ALA A 541 -29.43 -22.39 14.62
C ALA A 541 -28.74 -23.04 13.40
N HIS A 542 -29.50 -23.79 12.59
CA HIS A 542 -29.14 -24.11 11.21
C HIS A 542 -29.84 -23.15 10.24
N ILE A 543 -29.13 -22.13 9.76
CA ILE A 543 -29.65 -21.17 8.78
C ILE A 543 -29.55 -21.75 7.35
N THR A 544 -30.53 -22.57 6.96
CA THR A 544 -30.68 -23.01 5.56
C THR A 544 -31.40 -21.95 4.73
N VAL A 545 -30.65 -21.24 3.87
CA VAL A 545 -31.19 -20.21 2.97
C VAL A 545 -31.85 -20.86 1.75
N ASN A 546 -33.10 -21.30 1.90
CA ASN A 546 -33.96 -21.73 0.79
C ASN A 546 -34.82 -20.56 0.30
N GLY A 547 -34.73 -20.19 -0.99
CA GLY A 547 -35.78 -19.36 -1.62
C GLY A 547 -35.38 -18.12 -2.44
N VAL A 548 -34.18 -18.00 -3.01
CA VAL A 548 -33.90 -16.93 -4.01
C VAL A 548 -33.31 -17.48 -5.31
N LYS A 549 -34.16 -17.75 -6.30
CA LYS A 549 -33.74 -17.89 -7.70
C LYS A 549 -33.54 -16.48 -8.29
N GLY A 550 -32.29 -15.99 -8.35
CA GLY A 550 -32.03 -14.69 -9.00
C GLY A 550 -30.74 -13.93 -8.66
N ALA A 551 -29.71 -14.58 -8.10
CA ALA A 551 -28.48 -13.89 -7.65
C ALA A 551 -27.16 -14.55 -8.10
N GLN A 552 -27.12 -15.18 -9.27
CA GLN A 552 -25.85 -15.64 -9.86
C GLN A 552 -25.04 -14.46 -10.43
N ARG A 553 -24.08 -13.92 -9.65
CA ARG A 553 -22.81 -13.38 -10.19
C ARG A 553 -21.75 -13.16 -9.11
N LYS A 554 -20.56 -13.72 -9.37
CA LYS A 554 -19.30 -13.58 -8.61
C LYS A 554 -19.40 -13.92 -7.11
N GLY A 555 -19.21 -15.19 -6.79
CA GLY A 555 -19.12 -15.65 -5.41
C GLY A 555 -17.78 -15.30 -4.75
N CYS A 556 -17.82 -15.15 -3.43
CA CYS A 556 -16.67 -15.38 -2.54
C CYS A 556 -17.08 -16.48 -1.56
N CYS A 557 -16.44 -17.64 -1.63
CA CYS A 557 -16.61 -18.66 -0.59
C CYS A 557 -15.89 -18.15 0.67
N VAL A 558 -16.62 -17.93 1.76
CA VAL A 558 -16.02 -17.62 3.07
C VAL A 558 -15.39 -18.90 3.62
N ARG A 559 -14.17 -19.18 3.17
CA ARG A 559 -13.34 -20.26 3.70
C ARG A 559 -12.64 -19.74 4.94
N LEU A 560 -13.20 -20.02 6.11
CA LEU A 560 -12.64 -19.67 7.42
C LEU A 560 -11.23 -20.27 7.57
N LEU A 561 -10.21 -19.43 7.39
CA LEU A 561 -8.82 -19.74 7.71
C LEU A 561 -8.56 -19.40 9.17
N ILE A 562 -8.77 -20.39 10.05
CA ILE A 562 -8.30 -20.34 11.43
C ILE A 562 -6.85 -20.84 11.43
N SER A 563 -5.89 -19.92 11.42
CA SER A 563 -4.46 -20.22 11.55
C SER A 563 -3.68 -19.00 12.07
N CYS A 564 -2.84 -19.21 13.08
CA CYS A 564 -2.11 -18.20 13.85
C CYS A 564 -3.04 -17.29 14.70
N PHE A 565 -2.86 -17.13 16.01
CA PHE A 565 -1.64 -17.29 16.81
C PHE A 565 -1.75 -18.30 17.96
N ARG A 566 -0.59 -18.87 18.31
CA ARG A 566 -0.24 -19.40 19.63
C ARG A 566 1.25 -19.19 19.84
#